data_AF-A0A6H0XPU7-F1
#
_entry.id   AF-A0A6H0XPU7-F1
#
_cell.length_a   1.000
_cell.length_b   1.000
_cell.length_c   1.000
_cell.angle_alpha   90.00
_cell.angle_beta   90.00
_cell.angle_gamma   90.00
#
_symmetry.space_group_name_H-M   'P 1'
#
loop_
_entity.id
_entity.type
_entity.pdbx_description
1 polymer ?
#
loop_
_entity_poly.entity_id
_entity_poly.type
_entity_poly.pdbx_seq_one_letter_code
_entity_poly.pdbx_strand_id
1 'polypeptide(L)'
;MGFNYARVGGAQLSAGGWIYGKSGYQARFQNTKSNYVEARKFGAKVILLPHDIWGTDHANKSTVWPGDNGDWTDYDNFLNTLIADVKSNNMLDGLVWDIWNEPDGSFWARSQAQYLDLYSRTHKRLRSDSALNSMLISGPSSASQPSTSNSWWTAWIQRVVSDNIIPDQYSWHDEPGDVAVDANNFQAVLKQYNAPQRTVNINEYATFDQQISAGAAWWISRLERLNYIGLRGNWLSACQLRDFMASLLTKTNTNDCTGTGYAPNGEYQVYKYYYKNMTGTRMGTSQTTDGHMDVYATAGTDKVRVLTGTLGQEHGISH
;
A
#
# COMPACT_ATOMS: atom_id res chain seq x y z
N MET A 1 11.52 12.70 -8.10
CA MET A 1 10.14 13.24 -8.19
C MET A 1 9.47 13.37 -6.81
N GLY A 2 10.23 13.46 -5.71
CA GLY A 2 9.63 13.46 -4.36
C GLY A 2 9.34 12.07 -3.80
N PHE A 3 10.12 11.06 -4.19
CA PHE A 3 9.96 9.68 -3.71
C PHE A 3 10.06 9.63 -2.17
N ASN A 4 8.98 9.22 -1.52
CA ASN A 4 8.83 9.31 -0.06
C ASN A 4 8.24 8.04 0.58
N TYR A 5 7.78 7.07 -0.21
CA TYR A 5 7.35 5.75 0.25
C TYR A 5 7.78 4.64 -0.72
N ALA A 6 8.11 3.48 -0.18
CA ALA A 6 8.24 2.22 -0.89
C ALA A 6 7.35 1.17 -0.22
N ARG A 7 6.77 0.24 -0.98
CA ARG A 7 6.02 -0.91 -0.45
C ARG A 7 6.61 -2.19 -1.03
N VAL A 8 7.12 -3.06 -0.15
CA VAL A 8 8.10 -4.09 -0.54
C VAL A 8 7.95 -5.38 0.28
N GLY A 9 8.07 -6.52 -0.40
CA GLY A 9 8.19 -7.82 0.27
C GLY A 9 8.81 -8.93 -0.58
N GLY A 10 9.34 -8.60 -1.77
CA GLY A 10 10.02 -9.56 -2.64
C GLY A 10 9.08 -10.50 -3.40
N ALA A 11 7.84 -10.07 -3.67
CA ALA A 11 6.87 -10.79 -4.50
C ALA A 11 7.48 -11.33 -5.81
N GLN A 12 6.98 -12.49 -6.24
CA GLN A 12 7.27 -13.11 -7.54
C GLN A 12 8.76 -13.37 -7.83
N LEU A 13 9.60 -13.50 -6.79
CA LEU A 13 10.93 -14.08 -6.95
C LEU A 13 10.81 -15.60 -7.12
N SER A 14 11.59 -16.15 -8.07
CA SER A 14 11.55 -17.57 -8.45
C SER A 14 11.86 -18.53 -7.29
N ALA A 15 12.60 -18.07 -6.28
CA ALA A 15 12.93 -18.86 -5.10
C ALA A 15 11.73 -19.12 -4.16
N GLY A 16 10.57 -18.48 -4.38
CA GLY A 16 9.43 -18.55 -3.47
C GLY A 16 9.67 -17.74 -2.19
N GLY A 17 8.82 -17.93 -1.17
CA GLY A 17 8.92 -17.29 0.16
C GLY A 17 9.16 -18.32 1.28
N TRP A 18 8.76 -17.99 2.50
CA TRP A 18 8.85 -18.85 3.69
C TRP A 18 8.34 -20.27 3.44
N ILE A 19 7.16 -20.40 2.84
CA ILE A 19 6.52 -21.70 2.59
C ILE A 19 7.27 -22.59 1.58
N TYR A 20 8.30 -22.04 0.91
CA TYR A 20 9.18 -22.75 -0.01
C TYR A 20 10.53 -23.12 0.64
N GLY A 21 10.68 -22.89 1.95
CA GLY A 21 11.85 -23.22 2.74
C GLY A 21 12.83 -22.06 2.91
N LYS A 22 13.93 -22.34 3.62
CA LYS A 22 14.90 -21.33 4.07
C LYS A 22 15.48 -20.49 2.94
N SER A 23 15.78 -21.09 1.79
CA SER A 23 16.32 -20.35 0.63
C SER A 23 15.30 -19.37 0.03
N GLY A 24 14.02 -19.75 -0.02
CA GLY A 24 12.94 -18.88 -0.49
C GLY A 24 12.74 -17.68 0.43
N TYR A 25 12.64 -17.95 1.74
CA TYR A 25 12.61 -16.90 2.77
C TYR A 25 13.79 -15.93 2.62
N GLN A 26 15.02 -16.45 2.59
CA GLN A 26 16.23 -15.63 2.49
C GLN A 26 16.24 -14.78 1.21
N ALA A 27 15.81 -15.33 0.07
CA ALA A 27 15.74 -14.58 -1.19
C ALA A 27 14.79 -13.38 -1.09
N ARG A 28 13.56 -13.57 -0.58
CA ARG A 28 12.59 -12.47 -0.41
C ARG A 28 13.02 -11.47 0.64
N PHE A 29 13.57 -11.93 1.76
CA PHE A 29 14.08 -11.05 2.81
C PHE A 29 15.25 -10.20 2.30
N GLN A 30 16.23 -10.78 1.59
CA GLN A 30 17.36 -10.00 1.05
C GLN A 30 16.92 -8.99 0.00
N ASN A 31 15.96 -9.35 -0.87
CA ASN A 31 15.38 -8.39 -1.81
C ASN A 31 14.66 -7.25 -1.08
N THR A 32 13.85 -7.57 -0.07
CA THR A 32 13.14 -6.60 0.77
C THR A 32 14.13 -5.66 1.47
N LYS A 33 15.18 -6.21 2.10
CA LYS A 33 16.26 -5.45 2.74
C LYS A 33 16.96 -4.52 1.75
N SER A 34 17.29 -5.00 0.55
CA SER A 34 17.94 -4.17 -0.48
C SER A 34 17.07 -2.97 -0.85
N ASN A 35 15.77 -3.20 -1.07
CA ASN A 35 14.85 -2.10 -1.37
C ASN A 35 14.65 -1.16 -0.18
N TYR A 36 14.59 -1.69 1.05
CA TYR A 36 14.53 -0.88 2.26
C TYR A 36 15.73 0.06 2.35
N VAL A 37 16.95 -0.48 2.23
CA VAL A 37 18.19 0.31 2.31
C VAL A 37 18.19 1.39 1.23
N GLU A 38 17.83 1.04 -0.01
CA GLU A 38 17.79 2.00 -1.11
C GLU A 38 16.75 3.10 -0.87
N ALA A 39 15.54 2.74 -0.42
CA ALA A 39 14.50 3.72 -0.13
C ALA A 39 14.88 4.67 1.01
N ARG A 40 15.50 4.15 2.07
CA ARG A 40 15.96 4.96 3.20
C ARG A 40 17.07 5.95 2.82
N LYS A 41 17.90 5.68 1.80
CA LYS A 41 18.88 6.68 1.29
C LYS A 41 18.21 7.97 0.82
N PHE A 42 16.96 7.90 0.40
CA PHE A 42 16.15 9.06 -0.01
C PHE A 42 15.21 9.57 1.09
N GLY A 43 15.32 9.03 2.32
CA GLY A 43 14.44 9.36 3.44
C GLY A 43 13.01 8.79 3.33
N ALA A 44 12.73 7.98 2.31
CA ALA A 44 11.41 7.40 2.07
C ALA A 44 11.04 6.37 3.13
N LYS A 45 9.81 6.41 3.66
CA LYS A 45 9.32 5.33 4.55
C LYS A 45 9.14 4.04 3.76
N VAL A 46 9.16 2.91 4.45
CA VAL A 46 9.08 1.59 3.83
C VAL A 46 7.94 0.80 4.46
N ILE A 47 6.95 0.42 3.65
CA ILE A 47 5.88 -0.48 4.02
C ILE A 47 6.36 -1.90 3.72
N LEU A 48 6.58 -2.69 4.76
CA LEU A 48 6.94 -4.10 4.67
C LEU A 48 5.69 -4.93 4.36
N LEU A 49 5.78 -5.85 3.42
CA LEU A 49 4.76 -6.85 3.09
C LEU A 49 5.19 -8.25 3.54
N PRO A 50 4.85 -8.69 4.77
CA PRO A 50 5.08 -10.04 5.24
C PRO A 50 4.33 -11.09 4.41
N HIS A 51 3.20 -10.75 3.80
CA HIS A 51 2.46 -11.64 2.86
C HIS A 51 3.37 -12.12 1.72
N ASP A 52 4.10 -11.19 1.08
CA ASP A 52 5.06 -11.56 0.04
C ASP A 52 6.16 -12.44 0.65
N ILE A 53 6.75 -12.08 1.79
CA ILE A 53 7.86 -12.85 2.36
C ILE A 53 7.39 -14.26 2.77
N TRP A 54 6.14 -14.40 3.22
CA TRP A 54 5.50 -15.68 3.48
C TRP A 54 5.44 -16.54 2.21
N GLY A 55 5.12 -15.95 1.06
CA GLY A 55 5.26 -16.56 -0.26
C GLY A 55 3.96 -16.91 -0.97
N THR A 56 2.82 -16.38 -0.53
CA THR A 56 1.48 -16.63 -1.09
C THR A 56 1.15 -15.67 -2.24
N ASP A 57 2.07 -15.46 -3.20
CA ASP A 57 1.88 -14.51 -4.33
C ASP A 57 0.50 -14.68 -4.98
N HIS A 58 0.03 -15.92 -5.12
CA HIS A 58 -1.34 -16.27 -5.46
C HIS A 58 -1.66 -17.65 -4.87
N ALA A 59 -2.94 -17.91 -4.59
CA ALA A 59 -3.38 -19.22 -4.12
C ALA A 59 -3.16 -20.31 -5.18
N ASN A 60 -2.51 -21.42 -4.80
CA ASN A 60 -2.38 -22.63 -5.61
C ASN A 60 -2.49 -23.89 -4.74
N LYS A 61 -2.44 -25.08 -5.37
CA LYS A 61 -2.64 -26.38 -4.70
C LYS A 61 -1.59 -26.69 -3.61
N SER A 62 -0.42 -26.07 -3.67
CA SER A 62 0.69 -26.30 -2.75
C SER A 62 0.83 -25.19 -1.69
N THR A 63 -0.05 -24.18 -1.72
CA THR A 63 0.03 -23.03 -0.82
C THR A 63 -0.42 -23.41 0.59
N VAL A 64 0.46 -23.20 1.56
CA VAL A 64 0.15 -23.30 3.00
C VAL A 64 -0.19 -21.92 3.53
N TRP A 65 -1.25 -21.84 4.34
CA TRP A 65 -1.73 -20.59 4.90
C TRP A 65 -1.53 -20.57 6.42
N PRO A 66 -1.26 -19.38 7.00
CA PRO A 66 -1.17 -19.24 8.43
C PRO A 66 -2.42 -19.77 9.15
N GLY A 67 -2.24 -20.64 10.16
CA GLY A 67 -3.34 -21.17 10.94
C GLY A 67 -4.08 -22.36 10.32
N ASP A 68 -3.58 -22.93 9.22
CA ASP A 68 -4.16 -24.12 8.62
C ASP A 68 -4.29 -25.26 9.63
N ASN A 69 -5.45 -25.91 9.63
CA ASN A 69 -5.82 -26.94 10.62
C ASN A 69 -5.80 -26.47 12.07
N GLY A 70 -5.88 -25.16 12.32
CA GLY A 70 -5.78 -24.56 13.65
C GLY A 70 -4.35 -24.50 14.20
N ASP A 71 -3.34 -24.86 13.41
CA ASP A 71 -1.94 -24.82 13.81
C ASP A 71 -1.28 -23.50 13.35
N TRP A 72 -0.82 -22.73 14.32
CA TRP A 72 -0.17 -21.44 14.11
C TRP A 72 1.36 -21.51 14.25
N THR A 73 1.91 -22.68 14.57
CA THR A 73 3.33 -22.86 14.89
C THR A 73 4.25 -22.35 13.78
N ASP A 74 3.96 -22.71 12.52
CA ASP A 74 4.79 -22.30 11.39
C ASP A 74 4.71 -20.79 11.13
N TYR A 75 3.52 -20.20 11.27
CA TYR A 75 3.35 -18.75 11.16
C TYR A 75 4.04 -17.99 12.29
N ASP A 76 3.95 -18.48 13.52
CA ASP A 76 4.62 -17.88 14.68
C ASP A 76 6.15 -17.97 14.52
N ASN A 77 6.67 -19.07 13.97
CA ASN A 77 8.09 -19.21 13.62
C ASN A 77 8.52 -18.22 12.53
N PHE A 78 7.73 -18.09 11.46
CA PHE A 78 7.95 -17.09 10.42
C PHE A 78 8.00 -15.68 11.00
N LEU A 79 6.98 -15.29 11.78
CA LEU A 79 6.85 -13.96 12.35
C LEU A 79 8.02 -13.63 13.27
N ASN A 80 8.40 -14.56 14.15
CA ASN A 80 9.55 -14.40 15.03
C ASN A 80 10.87 -14.26 14.26
N THR A 81 11.05 -15.04 13.19
CA THR A 81 12.24 -14.96 12.33
C THR A 81 12.30 -13.62 11.61
N LEU A 82 11.20 -13.18 11.00
CA LEU A 82 11.15 -11.89 10.31
C LEU A 82 11.38 -10.70 11.24
N ILE A 83 10.79 -10.71 12.44
CA ILE A 83 11.05 -9.69 13.47
C ILE A 83 12.54 -9.67 13.85
N ALA A 84 13.14 -10.84 14.10
CA ALA A 84 14.54 -10.93 14.47
C ALA A 84 15.47 -10.41 13.35
N ASP A 85 15.16 -10.74 12.09
CA ASP A 85 15.96 -10.31 10.94
C ASP A 85 15.81 -8.82 10.63
N VAL A 86 14.60 -8.26 10.75
CA VAL A 86 14.38 -6.79 10.65
C VAL A 86 15.21 -6.05 11.71
N LYS A 87 15.22 -6.55 12.95
CA LYS A 87 15.99 -5.95 14.05
C LYS A 87 17.50 -6.08 13.82
N SER A 88 17.99 -7.27 13.51
CA SER A 88 19.42 -7.54 13.33
C SER A 88 20.03 -6.80 12.13
N ASN A 89 19.21 -6.44 11.15
CA ASN A 89 19.61 -5.67 9.97
C ASN A 89 19.34 -4.16 10.08
N ASN A 90 18.98 -3.65 11.28
CA ASN A 90 18.71 -2.23 11.53
C ASN A 90 17.62 -1.64 10.62
N MET A 91 16.56 -2.41 10.35
CA MET A 91 15.51 -2.02 9.41
C MET A 91 14.30 -1.32 10.05
N LEU A 92 14.38 -0.91 11.32
CA LEU A 92 13.22 -0.33 12.04
C LEU A 92 12.95 1.14 11.71
N ASP A 93 13.97 1.91 11.33
CA ASP A 93 13.80 3.33 11.03
C ASP A 93 12.93 3.53 9.79
N GLY A 94 11.88 4.36 9.89
CA GLY A 94 10.95 4.63 8.80
C GLY A 94 10.14 3.40 8.32
N LEU A 95 10.13 2.29 9.06
CA LEU A 95 9.39 1.08 8.71
C LEU A 95 7.92 1.17 9.15
N VAL A 96 7.03 0.71 8.27
CA VAL A 96 5.62 0.42 8.53
C VAL A 96 5.40 -1.07 8.28
N TRP A 97 4.84 -1.79 9.25
CA TRP A 97 4.51 -3.19 9.12
C TRP A 97 3.07 -3.34 8.64
N ASP A 98 2.88 -3.75 7.39
CA ASP A 98 1.56 -4.03 6.82
C ASP A 98 1.19 -5.48 7.06
N ILE A 99 0.20 -5.77 7.90
CA ILE A 99 0.02 -7.14 8.42
C ILE A 99 -0.23 -8.17 7.30
N TRP A 100 -0.99 -7.81 6.28
CA TRP A 100 -1.29 -8.66 5.14
C TRP A 100 -1.76 -7.82 3.94
N ASN A 101 -1.62 -8.33 2.72
CA ASN A 101 -2.12 -7.67 1.51
C ASN A 101 -3.44 -8.31 1.05
N GLU A 102 -4.43 -7.50 0.69
CA GLU A 102 -5.75 -7.89 0.16
C GLU A 102 -6.35 -9.18 0.75
N PRO A 103 -6.56 -9.23 2.07
CA PRO A 103 -7.11 -10.39 2.75
C PRO A 103 -8.59 -10.71 2.40
N ASP A 104 -9.26 -9.79 1.70
CA ASP A 104 -10.58 -9.95 1.10
C ASP A 104 -10.54 -10.29 -0.40
N GLY A 105 -9.33 -10.34 -0.98
CA GLY A 105 -9.08 -10.63 -2.39
C GLY A 105 -8.37 -11.97 -2.61
N SER A 106 -7.56 -12.04 -3.67
CA SER A 106 -6.90 -13.28 -4.10
C SER A 106 -5.67 -13.66 -3.25
N PHE A 107 -5.23 -12.76 -2.36
CA PHE A 107 -4.06 -12.94 -1.51
C PHE A 107 -4.39 -13.56 -0.15
N TRP A 108 -5.63 -14.01 0.07
CA TRP A 108 -6.02 -14.82 1.22
C TRP A 108 -7.09 -15.84 0.86
N ALA A 109 -6.73 -17.13 0.86
CA ALA A 109 -7.64 -18.21 0.45
C ALA A 109 -8.23 -18.98 1.65
N ARG A 110 -8.49 -18.30 2.76
CA ARG A 110 -9.07 -18.89 3.99
C ARG A 110 -10.22 -18.06 4.51
N SER A 111 -10.91 -18.58 5.52
CA SER A 111 -12.04 -17.86 6.14
C SER A 111 -11.59 -16.50 6.67
N GLN A 112 -12.52 -15.53 6.69
CA GLN A 112 -12.26 -14.23 7.31
C GLN A 112 -11.92 -14.40 8.80
N ALA A 113 -12.55 -15.34 9.52
CA ALA A 113 -12.22 -15.61 10.92
C ALA A 113 -10.74 -15.98 11.11
N GLN A 114 -10.19 -16.82 10.23
CA GLN A 114 -8.77 -17.20 10.27
C GLN A 114 -7.87 -15.99 9.97
N TYR A 115 -8.25 -15.10 9.03
CA TYR A 115 -7.51 -13.85 8.81
C TYR A 115 -7.53 -12.94 10.05
N LEU A 116 -8.68 -12.80 10.69
CA LEU A 116 -8.81 -11.99 11.90
C LEU A 116 -7.97 -12.54 13.05
N ASP A 117 -7.81 -13.85 13.15
CA ASP A 117 -6.89 -14.48 14.09
C ASP A 117 -5.42 -14.22 13.74
N LEU A 118 -5.04 -14.28 12.45
CA LEU A 118 -3.72 -13.86 11.98
C LEU A 118 -3.44 -12.40 12.37
N TYR A 119 -4.39 -11.51 12.12
CA TYR A 119 -4.26 -10.09 12.41
C TYR A 119 -4.06 -9.84 13.91
N SER A 120 -4.90 -10.45 14.75
CA SER A 120 -4.82 -10.36 16.22
C SER A 120 -3.49 -10.90 16.76
N ARG A 121 -3.04 -12.06 16.27
CA ARG A 121 -1.75 -12.66 16.64
C ARG A 121 -0.58 -11.76 16.26
N THR A 122 -0.56 -11.27 15.03
CA THR A 122 0.53 -10.45 14.50
C THR A 122 0.64 -9.13 15.24
N HIS A 123 -0.46 -8.41 15.38
CA HIS A 123 -0.47 -7.12 16.09
C HIS A 123 -0.01 -7.29 17.54
N LYS A 124 -0.56 -8.27 18.28
CA LYS A 124 -0.18 -8.52 19.68
C LYS A 124 1.29 -8.91 19.81
N ARG A 125 1.81 -9.73 18.89
CA ARG A 125 3.22 -10.13 18.90
C ARG A 125 4.16 -8.96 18.60
N LEU A 126 3.80 -8.07 17.68
CA LEU A 126 4.59 -6.85 17.41
C LEU A 126 4.59 -5.93 18.64
N ARG A 127 3.43 -5.73 19.27
CA ARG A 127 3.29 -4.87 20.46
C ARG A 127 3.81 -5.47 21.76
N SER A 128 4.13 -6.77 21.80
CA SER A 128 4.79 -7.37 22.96
C SER A 128 6.30 -7.10 23.00
N ASP A 129 6.90 -6.66 21.89
CA ASP A 129 8.33 -6.32 21.83
C ASP A 129 8.52 -4.80 21.88
N SER A 130 9.00 -4.32 23.02
CA SER A 130 9.22 -2.88 23.26
C SER A 130 10.14 -2.20 22.23
N ALA A 131 11.04 -2.95 21.58
CA ALA A 131 11.91 -2.40 20.53
C ALA A 131 11.14 -2.00 19.26
N LEU A 132 9.90 -2.49 19.11
CA LEU A 132 9.03 -2.22 17.96
C LEU A 132 7.96 -1.15 18.26
N ASN A 133 7.94 -0.56 19.46
CA ASN A 133 6.88 0.36 19.86
C ASN A 133 6.78 1.62 18.99
N SER A 134 7.90 2.08 18.41
CA SER A 134 7.92 3.21 17.48
C SER A 134 7.62 2.84 16.04
N MET A 135 7.63 1.54 15.71
CA MET A 135 7.31 1.04 14.38
C MET A 135 5.80 1.12 14.16
N LEU A 136 5.40 1.68 13.02
CA LEU A 136 3.98 1.79 12.69
C LEU A 136 3.44 0.44 12.20
N ILE A 137 2.17 0.15 12.49
CA ILE A 137 1.42 -0.98 11.95
C ILE A 137 0.31 -0.43 11.05
N SER A 138 0.18 -0.96 9.83
CA SER A 138 -0.94 -0.68 8.93
C SER A 138 -1.85 -1.90 8.75
N GLY A 139 -3.12 -1.63 8.43
CA GLY A 139 -4.07 -2.65 8.01
C GLY A 139 -5.49 -2.11 7.82
N PRO A 140 -6.41 -2.91 7.27
CA PRO A 140 -6.20 -4.29 6.81
C PRO A 140 -5.54 -4.41 5.42
N SER A 141 -5.35 -3.30 4.71
CA SER A 141 -4.90 -3.29 3.31
C SER A 141 -5.84 -4.11 2.43
N SER A 142 -7.14 -3.85 2.62
CA SER A 142 -8.22 -4.49 1.90
C SER A 142 -8.23 -4.06 0.44
N ALA A 143 -8.52 -4.99 -0.47
CA ALA A 143 -8.76 -4.70 -1.89
C ALA A 143 -10.04 -3.88 -2.09
N SER A 144 -11.02 -4.03 -1.18
CA SER A 144 -12.29 -3.33 -1.21
C SER A 144 -12.28 -2.08 -0.34
N GLN A 145 -13.12 -1.10 -0.68
CA GLN A 145 -13.24 0.15 0.07
C GLN A 145 -14.09 -0.02 1.35
N PRO A 146 -13.80 0.78 2.40
CA PRO A 146 -14.56 0.78 3.64
C PRO A 146 -15.99 1.31 3.41
N SER A 147 -16.98 0.61 3.97
CA SER A 147 -18.37 1.06 4.02
C SER A 147 -19.10 0.35 5.15
N THR A 148 -20.13 0.99 5.73
CA THR A 148 -21.01 0.36 6.71
C THR A 148 -21.85 -0.79 6.11
N SER A 149 -21.99 -0.82 4.78
CA SER A 149 -22.59 -1.93 4.04
C SER A 149 -21.60 -3.03 3.64
N ASN A 150 -20.29 -2.79 3.77
CA ASN A 150 -19.27 -3.78 3.48
C ASN A 150 -19.10 -4.69 4.71
N SER A 151 -19.68 -5.89 4.65
CA SER A 151 -19.66 -6.84 5.77
C SER A 151 -18.26 -7.29 6.14
N TRP A 152 -17.33 -7.38 5.17
CA TRP A 152 -15.95 -7.75 5.43
C TRP A 152 -15.26 -6.66 6.28
N TRP A 153 -15.37 -5.39 5.87
CA TRP A 153 -14.80 -4.26 6.60
C TRP A 153 -15.39 -4.10 8.01
N THR A 154 -16.71 -4.23 8.12
CA THR A 154 -17.40 -4.08 9.41
C THR A 154 -17.04 -5.19 10.39
N ALA A 155 -16.86 -6.44 9.93
CA ALA A 155 -16.33 -7.53 10.76
C ALA A 155 -14.88 -7.27 11.19
N TRP A 156 -14.03 -6.75 10.31
CA TRP A 156 -12.64 -6.41 10.64
C TRP A 156 -12.54 -5.29 11.67
N ILE A 157 -13.23 -4.16 11.46
CA ILE A 157 -13.15 -3.03 12.39
C ILE A 157 -13.71 -3.41 13.77
N GLN A 158 -14.79 -4.20 13.81
CA GLN A 158 -15.36 -4.69 15.05
C GLN A 158 -14.34 -5.54 15.82
N ARG A 159 -13.63 -6.44 15.12
CA ARG A 159 -12.58 -7.27 15.72
C ARG A 159 -11.43 -6.44 16.27
N VAL A 160 -10.90 -5.48 15.49
CA VAL A 160 -9.72 -4.74 15.96
C VAL A 160 -10.04 -3.79 17.12
N VAL A 161 -11.27 -3.28 17.18
CA VAL A 161 -11.78 -2.53 18.34
C VAL A 161 -11.93 -3.45 19.55
N SER A 162 -12.61 -4.60 19.41
CA SER A 162 -12.85 -5.51 20.54
C SER A 162 -11.56 -6.08 21.14
N ASP A 163 -10.59 -6.38 20.29
CA ASP A 163 -9.32 -6.97 20.69
C ASP A 163 -8.29 -5.91 21.13
N ASN A 164 -8.60 -4.61 21.01
CA ASN A 164 -7.69 -3.48 21.25
C ASN A 164 -6.39 -3.58 20.43
N ILE A 165 -6.54 -3.82 19.13
CA ILE A 165 -5.45 -4.03 18.15
C ILE A 165 -5.60 -3.13 16.92
N ILE A 166 -6.18 -1.94 17.13
CA ILE A 166 -6.38 -0.94 16.07
C ILE A 166 -5.02 -0.51 15.51
N PRO A 167 -4.80 -0.50 14.17
CA PRO A 167 -3.52 -0.13 13.60
C PRO A 167 -3.20 1.35 13.80
N ASP A 168 -1.93 1.73 13.63
CA ASP A 168 -1.55 3.15 13.60
C ASP A 168 -1.96 3.83 12.30
N GLN A 169 -2.11 3.05 11.23
CA GLN A 169 -2.59 3.49 9.93
C GLN A 169 -3.72 2.58 9.44
N TYR A 170 -4.87 3.16 9.10
CA TYR A 170 -5.88 2.44 8.34
C TYR A 170 -5.48 2.41 6.87
N SER A 171 -5.58 1.25 6.24
CA SER A 171 -5.18 1.06 4.84
C SER A 171 -6.15 0.24 4.03
N TRP A 172 -6.30 0.61 2.75
CA TRP A 172 -7.11 -0.05 1.74
C TRP A 172 -6.69 0.40 0.35
N HIS A 173 -7.20 -0.28 -0.68
CA HIS A 173 -6.91 0.01 -2.07
C HIS A 173 -8.08 0.75 -2.73
N ASP A 174 -7.79 1.75 -3.56
CA ASP A 174 -8.79 2.45 -4.39
C ASP A 174 -8.56 2.12 -5.87
N GLU A 175 -8.93 0.90 -6.27
CA GLU A 175 -8.54 0.27 -7.54
C GLU A 175 -9.65 -0.58 -8.22
N PRO A 176 -10.73 0.02 -8.72
CA PRO A 176 -11.02 1.45 -8.73
C PRO A 176 -11.68 1.90 -7.42
N GLY A 177 -11.46 3.16 -7.06
CA GLY A 177 -12.14 3.82 -5.94
C GLY A 177 -12.18 5.33 -6.14
N ASP A 178 -12.85 6.02 -5.23
CA ASP A 178 -12.88 7.48 -5.16
C ASP A 178 -12.60 7.88 -3.71
N VAL A 179 -11.36 8.34 -3.46
CA VAL A 179 -10.89 8.66 -2.09
C VAL A 179 -11.84 9.59 -1.34
N ALA A 180 -12.54 10.52 -2.01
CA ALA A 180 -13.45 11.45 -1.34
C ALA A 180 -14.76 10.78 -0.92
N VAL A 181 -15.31 9.90 -1.77
CA VAL A 181 -16.47 9.07 -1.42
C VAL A 181 -16.09 8.09 -0.32
N ASP A 182 -14.97 7.41 -0.49
CA ASP A 182 -14.52 6.34 0.41
C ASP A 182 -14.07 6.89 1.77
N ALA A 183 -13.53 8.10 1.83
CA ALA A 183 -13.29 8.80 3.08
C ALA A 183 -14.58 9.04 3.88
N ASN A 184 -15.68 9.46 3.22
CA ASN A 184 -16.96 9.65 3.92
C ASN A 184 -17.53 8.32 4.44
N ASN A 185 -17.44 7.26 3.63
CA ASN A 185 -17.86 5.93 4.04
C ASN A 185 -17.02 5.42 5.21
N PHE A 186 -15.70 5.65 5.18
CA PHE A 186 -14.79 5.30 6.26
C PHE A 186 -15.12 6.04 7.56
N GLN A 187 -15.42 7.34 7.51
CA GLN A 187 -15.87 8.09 8.69
C GLN A 187 -17.16 7.52 9.30
N ALA A 188 -18.10 7.07 8.45
CA ALA A 188 -19.31 6.40 8.92
C ALA A 188 -19.00 5.07 9.63
N VAL A 189 -18.05 4.29 9.11
CA VAL A 189 -17.56 3.05 9.74
C VAL A 189 -16.92 3.35 11.10
N LEU A 190 -16.00 4.32 11.18
CA LEU A 190 -15.37 4.69 12.46
C LEU A 190 -16.40 5.10 13.51
N LYS A 191 -17.38 5.92 13.12
CA LYS A 191 -18.47 6.36 14.00
C LYS A 191 -19.33 5.19 14.48
N GLN A 192 -19.69 4.27 13.60
CA GLN A 192 -20.54 3.12 13.94
C GLN A 192 -19.88 2.20 14.98
N TYR A 193 -18.56 1.99 14.88
CA TYR A 193 -17.81 1.08 15.74
C TYR A 193 -17.00 1.77 16.84
N ASN A 194 -17.20 3.09 17.03
CA ASN A 194 -16.47 3.91 17.99
C ASN A 194 -14.94 3.74 17.90
N ALA A 195 -14.44 3.63 16.66
CA ALA A 195 -13.02 3.51 16.39
C ALA A 195 -12.39 4.91 16.28
N PRO A 196 -11.15 5.11 16.78
CA PRO A 196 -10.50 6.41 16.76
C PRO A 196 -10.06 6.78 15.34
N GLN A 197 -10.03 8.08 15.04
CA GLN A 197 -9.35 8.57 13.85
C GLN A 197 -7.86 8.23 13.93
N ARG A 198 -7.31 7.69 12.84
CA ARG A 198 -5.86 7.52 12.64
C ARG A 198 -5.47 8.03 11.26
N THR A 199 -4.18 7.99 10.97
CA THR A 199 -3.69 8.25 9.62
C THR A 199 -4.31 7.23 8.66
N VAL A 200 -4.72 7.71 7.48
CA VAL A 200 -5.17 6.86 6.39
C VAL A 200 -4.05 6.75 5.36
N ASN A 201 -3.86 5.53 4.86
CA ASN A 201 -2.88 5.18 3.86
C ASN A 201 -3.54 4.38 2.75
N ILE A 202 -3.86 5.04 1.64
CA ILE A 202 -4.33 4.41 0.41
C ILE A 202 -3.10 3.77 -0.25
N ASN A 203 -2.78 2.56 0.18
CA ASN A 203 -1.49 1.94 -0.07
C ASN A 203 -1.38 1.24 -1.42
N GLU A 204 -2.47 1.21 -2.19
CA GLU A 204 -2.52 1.06 -3.64
C GLU A 204 -3.69 1.91 -4.18
N TYR A 205 -3.43 2.81 -5.14
CA TYR A 205 -4.46 3.57 -5.85
C TYR A 205 -4.22 3.57 -7.36
N ALA A 206 -5.29 3.85 -8.09
CA ALA A 206 -5.38 3.88 -9.54
C ALA A 206 -5.27 2.50 -10.20
N THR A 207 -6.34 2.11 -10.89
CA THR A 207 -6.28 1.03 -11.88
C THR A 207 -5.30 1.38 -13.00
N PHE A 208 -4.84 0.38 -13.74
CA PHE A 208 -3.87 0.59 -14.83
C PHE A 208 -4.30 1.67 -15.83
N ASP A 209 -5.58 1.73 -16.21
CA ASP A 209 -6.09 2.72 -17.16
C ASP A 209 -6.16 4.15 -16.57
N GLN A 210 -6.23 4.27 -15.25
CA GLN A 210 -6.20 5.55 -14.55
C GLN A 210 -4.76 6.10 -14.39
N GLN A 211 -3.74 5.29 -14.68
CA GLN A 211 -2.33 5.63 -14.53
C GLN A 211 -1.78 6.43 -15.73
N ILE A 212 -2.38 7.59 -15.93
CA ILE A 212 -2.03 8.58 -16.95
C ILE A 212 -1.77 9.94 -16.30
N SER A 213 -1.13 10.87 -17.01
CA SER A 213 -0.77 12.20 -16.47
C SER A 213 -1.97 12.96 -15.87
N ALA A 214 -3.13 12.95 -16.54
CA ALA A 214 -4.33 13.61 -16.03
C ALA A 214 -4.91 12.92 -14.79
N GLY A 215 -4.87 11.58 -14.77
CA GLY A 215 -5.30 10.78 -13.63
C GLY A 215 -4.43 11.00 -12.40
N ALA A 216 -3.09 11.06 -12.56
CA ALA A 216 -2.19 11.38 -11.46
C ALA A 216 -2.50 12.72 -10.79
N ALA A 217 -2.80 13.76 -11.58
CA ALA A 217 -3.21 15.06 -11.05
C ALA A 217 -4.55 14.99 -10.30
N TRP A 218 -5.50 14.17 -10.77
CA TRP A 218 -6.78 13.93 -10.09
C TRP A 218 -6.57 13.23 -8.74
N TRP A 219 -5.77 12.17 -8.69
CA TRP A 219 -5.45 11.44 -7.45
C TRP A 219 -4.71 12.30 -6.44
N ILE A 220 -3.67 13.03 -6.88
CA ILE A 220 -2.91 13.96 -6.02
C ILE A 220 -3.87 14.95 -5.35
N SER A 221 -4.79 15.55 -6.11
CA SER A 221 -5.74 16.54 -5.60
C SER A 221 -6.60 16.00 -4.45
N ARG A 222 -7.11 14.78 -4.61
CA ARG A 222 -8.00 14.14 -3.63
C ARG A 222 -7.26 13.71 -2.38
N LEU A 223 -6.11 13.05 -2.54
CA LEU A 223 -5.25 12.64 -1.43
C LEU A 223 -4.80 13.84 -0.61
N GLU A 224 -4.37 14.93 -1.26
CA GLU A 224 -3.97 16.17 -0.60
C GLU A 224 -5.12 16.84 0.16
N ARG A 225 -6.32 16.90 -0.43
CA ARG A 225 -7.50 17.47 0.24
C ARG A 225 -7.79 16.76 1.56
N LEU A 226 -7.62 15.44 1.59
CA LEU A 226 -7.93 14.59 2.73
C LEU A 226 -6.76 14.40 3.70
N ASN A 227 -5.54 14.84 3.33
CA ASN A 227 -4.30 14.55 4.04
C ASN A 227 -4.03 13.04 4.17
N TYR A 228 -4.38 12.28 3.13
CA TYR A 228 -4.15 10.85 3.09
C TYR A 228 -2.78 10.55 2.47
N ILE A 229 -2.11 9.52 2.99
CA ILE A 229 -0.96 8.95 2.29
C ILE A 229 -1.50 8.18 1.08
N GLY A 230 -0.85 8.29 -0.07
CA GLY A 230 -1.18 7.53 -1.26
C GLY A 230 0.06 6.87 -1.86
N LEU A 231 -0.07 5.60 -2.20
CA LEU A 231 0.91 4.87 -3.00
C LEU A 231 0.21 4.36 -4.25
N ARG A 232 0.80 4.66 -5.41
CA ARG A 232 0.28 4.25 -6.70
C ARG A 232 0.39 2.73 -6.86
N GLY A 233 -0.68 2.08 -7.31
CA GLY A 233 -0.72 0.65 -7.60
C GLY A 233 0.31 0.21 -8.60
N ASN A 234 0.76 -1.05 -8.48
CA ASN A 234 1.76 -1.63 -9.36
C ASN A 234 1.22 -2.87 -10.07
N TRP A 235 0.64 -2.65 -11.25
CA TRP A 235 0.03 -3.67 -12.09
C TRP A 235 1.03 -4.47 -12.96
N LEU A 236 2.33 -4.31 -12.72
CA LEU A 236 3.36 -5.05 -13.44
C LEU A 236 3.57 -6.44 -12.82
N SER A 237 4.46 -7.24 -13.42
CA SER A 237 4.74 -8.60 -12.94
C SER A 237 6.20 -9.00 -13.15
N ALA A 238 6.57 -10.13 -12.58
CA ALA A 238 7.92 -10.69 -12.62
C ALA A 238 8.98 -9.67 -12.21
N CYS A 239 9.99 -9.43 -13.04
CA CYS A 239 10.99 -8.43 -12.71
C CYS A 239 10.54 -6.99 -12.92
N GLN A 240 9.61 -6.73 -13.85
CA GLN A 240 9.10 -5.39 -14.14
C GLN A 240 8.44 -4.77 -12.90
N LEU A 241 7.80 -5.60 -12.07
CA LEU A 241 7.24 -5.23 -10.77
C LEU A 241 8.24 -4.47 -9.89
N ARG A 242 9.54 -4.79 -9.99
CA ARG A 242 10.60 -4.23 -9.15
C ARG A 242 11.54 -3.29 -9.91
N ASP A 243 11.24 -2.97 -11.17
CA ASP A 243 12.19 -2.33 -12.08
C ASP A 243 11.74 -0.94 -12.54
N PHE A 244 10.42 -0.73 -12.72
CA PHE A 244 9.88 0.44 -13.40
C PHE A 244 9.22 1.47 -12.49
N MET A 245 9.45 1.40 -11.17
CA MET A 245 8.89 2.34 -10.20
C MET A 245 7.36 2.45 -10.35
N ALA A 246 6.69 1.30 -10.36
CA ALA A 246 5.27 1.16 -10.73
C ALA A 246 4.99 1.89 -12.06
N SER A 247 5.53 1.41 -13.17
CA SER A 247 5.30 1.95 -14.52
C SER A 247 5.63 3.44 -14.76
N LEU A 248 6.24 4.17 -13.82
CA LEU A 248 6.67 5.57 -14.02
C LEU A 248 7.94 5.69 -14.87
N LEU A 249 8.72 4.60 -14.94
CA LEU A 249 9.93 4.50 -15.74
C LEU A 249 9.75 3.43 -16.83
N THR A 250 10.52 3.54 -17.89
CA THR A 250 10.66 2.51 -18.94
C THR A 250 12.12 2.41 -19.37
N LYS A 251 12.46 1.41 -20.18
CA LYS A 251 13.76 1.28 -20.85
C LYS A 251 13.60 0.56 -22.18
N THR A 252 14.64 0.56 -23.03
CA THR A 252 14.57 0.01 -24.38
C THR A 252 14.14 -1.45 -24.44
N ASN A 253 14.68 -2.30 -23.56
CA ASN A 253 14.24 -3.68 -23.41
C ASN A 253 13.61 -3.88 -22.03
N THR A 254 12.29 -3.89 -21.98
CA THR A 254 11.54 -4.00 -20.73
C THR A 254 11.59 -5.39 -20.09
N ASN A 255 12.16 -6.39 -20.75
CA ASN A 255 12.30 -7.76 -20.25
C ASN A 255 13.70 -8.06 -19.71
N ASP A 256 14.69 -7.19 -19.94
CA ASP A 256 16.02 -7.34 -19.37
C ASP A 256 16.04 -6.76 -17.95
N CYS A 257 15.88 -7.62 -16.95
CA CYS A 257 15.84 -7.24 -15.54
C CYS A 257 17.14 -6.59 -15.02
N THR A 258 18.23 -6.64 -15.78
CA THR A 258 19.52 -6.02 -15.44
C THR A 258 19.86 -4.82 -16.32
N GLY A 259 19.05 -4.58 -17.36
CA GLY A 259 19.25 -3.51 -18.31
C GLY A 259 19.19 -2.14 -17.66
N THR A 260 20.06 -1.25 -18.10
CA THR A 260 20.11 0.17 -17.66
C THR A 260 19.42 1.09 -18.68
N GLY A 261 19.49 2.41 -18.47
CA GLY A 261 18.98 3.39 -19.44
C GLY A 261 17.50 3.74 -19.25
N TYR A 262 17.08 3.90 -17.99
CA TYR A 262 15.71 4.28 -17.67
C TYR A 262 15.34 5.66 -18.20
N ALA A 263 14.13 5.77 -18.75
CA ALA A 263 13.50 7.02 -19.17
C ALA A 263 12.16 7.21 -18.42
N PRO A 264 11.87 8.42 -17.92
CA PRO A 264 10.58 8.71 -17.28
C PRO A 264 9.46 8.86 -18.31
N ASN A 265 8.26 8.40 -17.96
CA ASN A 265 7.05 8.65 -18.76
C ASN A 265 6.43 10.04 -18.47
N GLY A 266 5.26 10.32 -19.06
CA GLY A 266 4.53 11.58 -18.83
C GLY A 266 4.04 11.75 -17.39
N GLU A 267 3.55 10.67 -16.78
CA GLU A 267 3.05 10.67 -15.40
C GLU A 267 4.16 11.01 -14.39
N TYR A 268 5.38 10.51 -14.60
CA TYR A 268 6.56 10.87 -13.81
C TYR A 268 6.79 12.39 -13.78
N GLN A 269 6.56 13.08 -14.91
CA GLN A 269 6.72 14.54 -14.97
C GLN A 269 5.67 15.26 -14.12
N VAL A 270 4.47 14.69 -13.98
CA VAL A 270 3.42 15.22 -13.09
C VAL A 270 3.87 15.14 -11.64
N TYR A 271 4.34 13.97 -11.16
CA TYR A 271 4.88 13.86 -9.80
C TYR A 271 6.10 14.76 -9.58
N LYS A 272 6.98 14.87 -10.58
CA LYS A 272 8.14 15.77 -10.52
C LYS A 272 7.70 17.23 -10.40
N TYR A 273 6.70 17.66 -11.16
CA TYR A 273 6.13 19.00 -11.08
C TYR A 273 5.44 19.22 -9.73
N TYR A 274 4.61 18.28 -9.30
CA TYR A 274 3.94 18.29 -8.01
C TYR A 274 4.95 18.55 -6.88
N TYR A 275 5.99 17.71 -6.77
CA TYR A 275 6.98 17.85 -5.72
C TYR A 275 7.85 19.12 -5.82
N LYS A 276 8.32 19.47 -7.02
CA LYS A 276 9.30 20.57 -7.17
C LYS A 276 8.66 21.94 -7.27
N ASN A 277 7.45 22.03 -7.81
CA ASN A 277 6.85 23.30 -8.18
C ASN A 277 5.63 23.64 -7.34
N MET A 278 4.78 22.69 -6.92
CA MET A 278 3.62 22.99 -6.07
C MET A 278 4.05 23.33 -4.64
N THR A 279 4.54 24.55 -4.46
CA THR A 279 5.20 25.07 -3.26
C THR A 279 4.43 26.27 -2.73
N GLY A 280 4.64 26.58 -1.44
CA GLY A 280 3.88 27.60 -0.72
C GLY A 280 2.77 26.99 0.11
N THR A 281 1.72 27.76 0.36
CA THR A 281 0.58 27.33 1.18
C THR A 281 -0.41 26.55 0.32
N ARG A 282 -0.82 25.36 0.77
CA ARG A 282 -1.92 24.60 0.15
C ARG A 282 -3.22 25.39 0.25
N MET A 283 -3.91 25.54 -0.88
CA MET A 283 -5.19 26.23 -0.96
C MET A 283 -6.35 25.25 -0.84
N GLY A 284 -7.49 25.72 -0.32
CA GLY A 284 -8.73 24.95 -0.37
C GLY A 284 -9.24 24.85 -1.81
N THR A 285 -9.52 23.63 -2.26
CA THR A 285 -10.11 23.36 -3.57
C THR A 285 -11.32 22.44 -3.43
N SER A 286 -12.24 22.55 -4.37
CA SER A 286 -13.42 21.68 -4.50
C SER A 286 -13.34 20.92 -5.81
N GLN A 287 -13.71 19.65 -5.78
CA GLN A 287 -13.93 18.85 -6.99
C GLN A 287 -15.12 19.37 -7.81
N THR A 288 -15.21 18.98 -9.08
CA THR A 288 -16.43 19.19 -9.86
C THR A 288 -17.61 18.41 -9.28
N THR A 289 -18.84 18.86 -9.55
CA THR A 289 -20.07 18.23 -9.05
C THR A 289 -20.17 16.75 -9.45
N ASP A 290 -19.67 16.39 -10.63
CA ASP A 290 -19.63 15.02 -11.15
C ASP A 290 -18.40 14.21 -10.65
N GLY A 291 -17.45 14.84 -9.96
CA GLY A 291 -16.22 14.23 -9.45
C GLY A 291 -15.18 13.86 -10.52
N HIS A 292 -15.45 14.12 -11.81
CA HIS A 292 -14.58 13.69 -12.91
C HIS A 292 -13.32 14.56 -13.05
N MET A 293 -13.37 15.84 -12.69
CA MET A 293 -12.23 16.73 -12.67
C MET A 293 -11.92 17.16 -11.23
N ASP A 294 -10.63 17.24 -10.93
CA ASP A 294 -10.18 17.77 -9.64
C ASP A 294 -8.94 18.65 -9.77
N VAL A 295 -8.73 19.48 -8.75
CA VAL A 295 -7.73 20.54 -8.71
C VAL A 295 -6.97 20.52 -7.40
N TYR A 296 -5.64 20.57 -7.48
CA TYR A 296 -4.74 20.87 -6.39
C TYR A 296 -4.12 22.24 -6.62
N ALA A 297 -4.12 23.11 -5.60
CA ALA A 297 -3.58 24.46 -5.73
C ALA A 297 -2.69 24.84 -4.56
N THR A 298 -1.63 25.59 -4.86
CA THR A 298 -0.71 26.18 -3.88
C THR A 298 -0.51 27.66 -4.18
N ALA A 299 -0.43 28.48 -3.14
CA ALA A 299 -0.11 29.91 -3.24
C ALA A 299 1.27 30.18 -2.62
N GLY A 300 2.22 30.60 -3.47
CA GLY A 300 3.48 31.18 -3.02
C GLY A 300 3.35 32.70 -2.87
N THR A 301 4.44 33.33 -2.42
CA THR A 301 4.55 34.81 -2.43
C THR A 301 4.67 35.39 -3.84
N ASP A 302 4.95 34.54 -4.84
CA ASP A 302 5.21 34.90 -6.23
C ASP A 302 4.02 34.65 -7.16
N LYS A 303 3.37 33.48 -7.03
CA LYS A 303 2.27 33.04 -7.90
C LYS A 303 1.40 31.99 -7.23
N VAL A 304 0.18 31.87 -7.74
CA VAL A 304 -0.68 30.71 -7.52
C VAL A 304 -0.34 29.66 -8.58
N ARG A 305 -0.20 28.40 -8.15
CA ARG A 305 0.06 27.25 -9.01
C ARG A 305 -1.13 26.31 -8.89
N VAL A 306 -1.59 25.81 -10.04
CA VAL A 306 -2.77 24.97 -10.14
C VAL A 306 -2.39 23.73 -10.94
N LEU A 307 -2.65 22.56 -10.36
CA LEU A 307 -2.51 21.25 -11.00
C LEU A 307 -3.91 20.65 -11.12
N THR A 308 -4.39 20.52 -12.35
CA THR A 308 -5.73 20.03 -12.65
C THR A 308 -5.62 18.67 -13.34
N GLY A 309 -6.49 17.75 -12.97
CA GLY A 309 -6.56 16.43 -13.56
C GLY A 309 -7.99 15.97 -13.76
N THR A 310 -8.15 14.98 -14.64
CA THR A 310 -9.41 14.27 -14.83
C THR A 310 -9.18 12.78 -14.63
N LEU A 311 -10.16 12.10 -14.02
CA LEU A 311 -10.17 10.65 -14.02
C LEU A 311 -10.57 10.21 -15.43
N GLY A 312 -9.64 9.60 -16.17
CA GLY A 312 -9.80 9.23 -17.57
C GLY A 312 -10.78 8.08 -17.83
N GLN A 313 -11.97 8.13 -17.24
CA GLN A 313 -13.05 7.21 -17.58
C GLN A 313 -13.74 7.71 -18.84
N GLU A 314 -13.36 7.14 -19.99
CA GLU A 314 -14.24 7.11 -21.14
C GLU A 314 -15.49 6.29 -20.76
N HIS A 315 -16.55 6.98 -20.32
CA HIS A 315 -17.87 6.48 -20.63
C HIS A 315 -17.98 6.56 -22.15
N GLY A 316 -17.84 5.42 -22.82
CA GLY A 316 -18.10 5.29 -24.24
C GLY A 316 -19.41 6.00 -24.56
N ILE A 317 -19.33 7.11 -25.27
CA ILE A 317 -20.47 7.70 -25.95
C ILE A 317 -20.80 6.67 -27.03
N SER A 318 -21.74 5.78 -26.75
CA SER A 318 -22.38 4.98 -27.79
C SER A 318 -23.12 5.98 -28.71
N HIS A 319 -22.54 6.25 -29.87
CA HIS A 319 -23.26 6.75 -31.04
C HIS A 319 -23.73 5.57 -31.88
#